data_AF-A0A2V6M5R1-F1
#
_entry.id   AF-A0A2V6M5R1-F1
#
_cell.length_a   1.000
_cell.length_b   1.000
_cell.length_c   1.000
_cell.angle_alpha   90.00
_cell.angle_beta   90.00
_cell.angle_gamma   90.00
#
_symmetry.space_group_name_H-M   'P 1'
#
loop_
_entity.id
_entity.type
_entity.pdbx_description
1 polymer ?
#
loop_
_entity_poly.entity_id
_entity_poly.type
_entity_poly.pdbx_seq_one_letter_code
_entity_poly.pdbx_strand_id
1 'polypeptide(L)'
;MKRSNAVARQICWLVVMAGVAIFSPSGFGAGSAAATAITIVDQNGRLVPNTPPSTISQIFDVTVGPNGMLVFSPDPVNISVGDTVRWTWGSSGHSVTSGNPCTADGQFCSPNDMNCSAGTLSNIGAVYEHTFTQAGTYSYFCASHCGFGMTGTINVASAPMAQSAFSRKVHGGAGTFDVPLPLTGNVGVECRTGPTYQMIINFASSVTVGSAMVTSGTGHVTNFSGNGTPQITVNLDSVTDVQRITVTLMNVTDGTSDVPVADVPVSMGVLVGDVNGSTGVNSTDVALTKSQVGQTVTNSNFREDVNASGTITATDVTIVKSDVGHALPP
;
A
#
# COMPACT_ATOMS: atom_id res chain seq x y z
N MET A 1 -21.12 0.28 -89.39
CA MET A 1 -22.37 0.03 -88.62
C MET A 1 -21.93 -0.46 -87.24
N LYS A 2 -22.20 0.14 -86.08
CA LYS A 2 -23.15 1.13 -85.56
C LYS A 2 -22.42 2.05 -84.56
N ARG A 3 -22.93 3.28 -84.38
CA ARG A 3 -22.55 4.25 -83.32
C ARG A 3 -23.40 4.02 -82.06
N SER A 4 -22.83 4.28 -80.88
CA SER A 4 -23.51 4.57 -79.58
C SER A 4 -22.47 4.61 -78.45
N ASN A 5 -22.59 5.31 -77.32
CA ASN A 5 -23.13 6.63 -76.89
C ASN A 5 -22.85 6.75 -75.35
N ALA A 6 -22.95 7.97 -74.80
CA ALA A 6 -23.03 8.36 -73.36
C ALA A 6 -21.71 8.37 -72.55
N VAL A 7 -21.12 9.50 -72.11
CA VAL A 7 -21.55 10.72 -71.37
C VAL A 7 -21.41 10.56 -69.85
N ALA A 8 -20.46 11.33 -69.29
CA ALA A 8 -20.17 11.53 -67.88
C ALA A 8 -21.24 12.40 -67.20
N ARG A 9 -21.56 12.11 -65.93
CA ARG A 9 -22.45 12.91 -65.10
C ARG A 9 -21.77 13.30 -63.79
N GLN A 10 -21.78 14.61 -63.55
CA GLN A 10 -21.26 15.35 -62.42
C GLN A 10 -22.36 15.49 -61.36
N ILE A 11 -22.04 15.30 -60.07
CA ILE A 11 -22.94 15.61 -58.95
C ILE A 11 -22.22 16.52 -57.97
N CYS A 12 -22.88 17.63 -57.68
CA CYS A 12 -22.54 18.76 -56.83
C CYS A 12 -22.96 18.48 -55.38
N TRP A 13 -22.20 18.94 -54.38
CA TRP A 13 -22.67 19.09 -53.00
C TRP A 13 -22.41 20.52 -52.52
N LEU A 14 -23.48 21.17 -52.08
CA LEU A 14 -23.50 22.51 -51.49
C LEU A 14 -22.77 22.55 -50.14
N VAL A 15 -22.00 23.62 -49.92
CA VAL A 15 -21.49 24.03 -48.61
C VAL A 15 -22.42 25.11 -48.04
N VAL A 16 -22.96 24.90 -46.85
CA VAL A 16 -23.66 25.94 -46.07
C VAL A 16 -22.73 26.41 -44.96
N MET A 17 -22.34 27.69 -45.00
CA MET A 17 -21.60 28.39 -43.95
C MET A 17 -22.59 29.01 -42.97
N ALA A 18 -22.47 28.70 -41.68
CA ALA A 18 -23.11 29.43 -40.59
C ALA A 18 -22.03 30.01 -39.66
N GLY A 19 -22.00 31.34 -39.54
CA GLY A 19 -21.05 32.06 -38.70
C GLY A 19 -21.42 32.00 -37.22
N VAL A 20 -20.41 31.88 -36.36
CA VAL A 20 -20.53 31.99 -34.91
C VAL A 20 -19.72 33.20 -34.44
N ALA A 21 -20.39 34.11 -33.73
CA ALA A 21 -19.81 35.29 -33.12
C ALA A 21 -18.97 34.91 -31.88
N ILE A 22 -17.81 35.56 -31.71
CA ILE A 22 -16.90 35.40 -30.58
C ILE A 22 -17.35 36.35 -29.47
N PHE A 23 -17.73 35.81 -28.31
CA PHE A 23 -17.84 36.53 -27.04
C PHE A 23 -16.73 36.04 -26.10
N SER A 24 -15.91 36.96 -25.59
CA SER A 24 -14.92 36.70 -24.55
C SER A 24 -15.57 36.78 -23.17
N PRO A 25 -15.32 35.83 -22.23
CA PRO A 25 -15.55 36.06 -20.83
C PRO A 25 -14.22 36.32 -20.11
N SER A 26 -14.17 37.49 -19.46
CA SER A 26 -13.26 37.86 -18.39
C SER A 26 -13.46 36.97 -17.15
N GLY A 27 -12.35 36.54 -16.55
CA GLY A 27 -12.17 36.38 -15.10
C GLY A 27 -13.00 35.30 -14.39
N PHE A 28 -12.45 34.09 -14.29
CA PHE A 28 -12.75 33.19 -13.18
C PHE A 28 -11.43 32.77 -12.52
N GLY A 29 -11.29 33.11 -11.23
CA GLY A 29 -10.17 32.69 -10.40
C GLY A 29 -10.16 31.18 -10.23
N ALA A 30 -8.98 30.57 -10.36
CA ALA A 30 -8.76 29.19 -10.01
C ALA A 30 -8.75 29.07 -8.48
N GLY A 31 -9.95 28.90 -7.90
CA GLY A 31 -10.07 28.27 -6.60
C GLY A 31 -9.64 26.82 -6.73
N SER A 32 -8.66 26.40 -5.95
CA SER A 32 -8.24 25.01 -5.78
C SER A 32 -9.42 24.21 -5.20
N ALA A 33 -10.26 23.66 -6.08
CA ALA A 33 -11.19 22.60 -5.69
C ALA A 33 -10.35 21.37 -5.38
N ALA A 34 -10.37 20.93 -4.12
CA ALA A 34 -9.77 19.67 -3.71
C ALA A 34 -10.29 18.55 -4.63
N ALA A 35 -9.38 17.86 -5.30
CA ALA A 35 -9.71 16.69 -6.10
C ALA A 35 -10.47 15.71 -5.22
N THR A 36 -11.77 15.54 -5.49
CA THR A 36 -12.57 14.53 -4.81
C THR A 36 -11.96 13.19 -5.20
N ALA A 37 -11.43 12.46 -4.22
CA ALA A 37 -10.89 11.13 -4.45
C ALA A 37 -11.95 10.28 -5.16
N ILE A 38 -11.57 9.63 -6.26
CA ILE A 38 -12.45 8.71 -6.96
C ILE A 38 -12.74 7.55 -6.00
N THR A 39 -13.97 7.46 -5.53
CA THR A 39 -14.44 6.33 -4.73
C THR A 39 -14.82 5.21 -5.68
N ILE A 40 -13.96 4.20 -5.80
CA ILE A 40 -14.28 2.98 -6.54
C ILE A 40 -15.17 2.12 -5.65
N VAL A 41 -16.25 1.60 -6.21
CA VAL A 41 -17.16 0.65 -5.55
C VAL A 41 -17.22 -0.64 -6.37
N ASP A 42 -17.40 -1.77 -5.69
CA ASP A 42 -17.61 -3.06 -6.34
C ASP A 42 -19.01 -3.15 -6.99
N GLN A 43 -19.30 -4.28 -7.65
CA GLN A 43 -20.59 -4.55 -8.29
C GLN A 43 -21.79 -4.56 -7.32
N ASN A 44 -21.54 -4.54 -6.02
CA ASN A 44 -22.53 -4.55 -4.95
C ASN A 44 -22.59 -3.20 -4.21
N GLY A 45 -21.91 -2.16 -4.73
CA GLY A 45 -21.91 -0.81 -4.16
C GLY A 45 -21.08 -0.66 -2.88
N ARG A 46 -20.23 -1.64 -2.54
CA ARG A 46 -19.32 -1.55 -1.39
C ARG A 46 -18.04 -0.87 -1.82
N LEU A 47 -17.47 -0.05 -0.93
CA LEU A 47 -16.15 0.53 -1.15
C LEU A 47 -15.15 -0.60 -1.40
N VAL A 48 -14.41 -0.56 -2.51
CA VAL A 48 -13.22 -1.41 -2.60
C VAL A 48 -12.21 -0.84 -1.62
N PRO A 49 -11.77 -1.60 -0.61
CA PRO A 49 -10.68 -1.15 0.24
C PRO A 49 -9.45 -0.92 -0.64
N ASN A 50 -8.76 0.20 -0.47
CA ASN A 50 -7.48 0.49 -1.14
C ASN A 50 -6.34 -0.37 -0.56
N THR A 51 -6.63 -1.62 -0.17
CA THR A 51 -5.62 -2.53 0.34
C THR A 51 -4.85 -3.07 -0.85
N PRO A 52 -3.52 -2.87 -0.91
CA PRO A 52 -2.71 -3.53 -1.91
C PRO A 52 -2.96 -5.04 -1.84
N PRO A 53 -3.25 -5.72 -2.97
CA PRO A 53 -3.27 -7.18 -2.99
C PRO A 53 -1.88 -7.70 -2.59
N SER A 54 -1.83 -8.92 -2.04
CA SER A 54 -0.55 -9.60 -1.82
C SER A 54 0.30 -9.55 -3.09
N THR A 55 1.59 -9.28 -2.94
CA THR A 55 2.53 -9.16 -4.08
C THR A 55 2.70 -10.48 -4.85
N ILE A 56 2.19 -11.59 -4.31
CA ILE A 56 2.12 -12.92 -4.92
C ILE A 56 0.76 -13.54 -4.54
N SER A 57 -0.10 -13.82 -5.53
CA SER A 57 -1.37 -14.56 -5.32
C SER A 57 -1.05 -16.05 -5.18
N GLN A 58 -1.53 -16.68 -4.10
CA GLN A 58 -1.34 -18.10 -3.83
C GLN A 58 -2.65 -18.90 -3.96
N ILE A 59 -2.52 -20.22 -4.13
CA ILE A 59 -3.64 -21.16 -4.14
C ILE A 59 -3.58 -22.03 -2.88
N PHE A 60 -4.67 -22.02 -2.11
CA PHE A 60 -4.86 -22.83 -0.91
C PHE A 60 -5.83 -23.96 -1.18
N ASP A 61 -5.38 -25.20 -0.99
CA ASP A 61 -6.18 -26.39 -1.27
C ASP A 61 -7.07 -26.78 -0.09
N VAL A 62 -8.35 -27.02 -0.37
CA VAL A 62 -9.33 -27.60 0.56
C VAL A 62 -9.91 -28.86 -0.06
N THR A 63 -9.84 -29.97 0.67
CA THR A 63 -10.53 -31.20 0.28
C THR A 63 -11.98 -31.16 0.78
N VAL A 64 -12.92 -31.38 -0.13
CA VAL A 64 -14.35 -31.50 0.15
C VAL A 64 -14.69 -32.98 0.36
N GLY A 65 -15.10 -33.34 1.56
CA GLY A 65 -15.46 -34.71 1.92
C GLY A 65 -14.30 -35.73 1.83
N PRO A 66 -13.15 -35.48 2.48
CA PRO A 66 -12.05 -36.44 2.47
C PRO A 66 -12.51 -37.79 3.03
N ASN A 67 -12.20 -38.89 2.32
CA ASN A 67 -12.56 -40.26 2.71
C ASN A 67 -14.07 -40.48 2.96
N GLY A 68 -14.94 -39.68 2.32
CA GLY A 68 -16.40 -39.77 2.51
C GLY A 68 -16.92 -39.12 3.80
N MET A 69 -16.08 -38.37 4.52
CA MET A 69 -16.50 -37.64 5.71
C MET A 69 -17.33 -36.39 5.34
N LEU A 70 -18.16 -35.90 6.26
CA LEU A 70 -18.96 -34.68 6.06
C LEU A 70 -18.21 -33.43 6.55
N VAL A 71 -17.00 -33.21 6.05
CA VAL A 71 -16.13 -32.09 6.47
C VAL A 71 -15.42 -31.43 5.29
N PHE A 72 -15.00 -30.19 5.48
CA PHE A 72 -13.96 -29.55 4.67
C PHE A 72 -12.63 -29.69 5.40
N SER A 73 -11.53 -29.90 4.68
CA SER A 73 -10.21 -30.05 5.31
C SER A 73 -9.09 -29.47 4.43
N PRO A 74 -8.23 -28.59 4.96
CA PRO A 74 -8.27 -28.01 6.31
C PRO A 74 -9.46 -27.07 6.53
N ASP A 75 -9.79 -26.83 7.80
CA ASP A 75 -10.75 -25.83 8.27
C ASP A 75 -10.35 -25.36 9.69
N PRO A 76 -10.21 -24.04 9.96
CA PRO A 76 -10.32 -22.93 9.01
C PRO A 76 -9.12 -22.87 8.04
N VAL A 77 -9.25 -22.02 7.02
CA VAL A 77 -8.18 -21.64 6.09
C VAL A 77 -7.88 -20.16 6.26
N ASN A 78 -6.63 -19.79 6.53
CA ASN A 78 -6.24 -18.38 6.71
C ASN A 78 -5.38 -17.91 5.55
N ILE A 79 -5.91 -16.97 4.77
CA ILE A 79 -5.32 -16.48 3.53
C ILE A 79 -5.21 -14.96 3.54
N SER A 80 -4.71 -14.41 2.44
CA SER A 80 -4.56 -12.98 2.21
C SER A 80 -5.54 -12.47 1.17
N VAL A 81 -5.81 -11.17 1.19
CA VAL A 81 -6.47 -10.50 0.05
C VAL A 81 -5.68 -10.74 -1.24
N GLY A 82 -6.35 -11.31 -2.24
CA GLY A 82 -5.81 -11.69 -3.54
C GLY A 82 -5.50 -13.18 -3.70
N ASP A 83 -5.58 -13.97 -2.63
CA ASP A 83 -5.38 -15.42 -2.69
C ASP A 83 -6.63 -16.16 -3.19
N THR A 84 -6.41 -17.35 -3.72
CA THR A 84 -7.44 -18.25 -4.24
C THR A 84 -7.55 -19.47 -3.36
N VAL A 85 -8.78 -19.86 -3.02
CA VAL A 85 -9.04 -21.18 -2.42
C VAL A 85 -9.50 -22.12 -3.53
N ARG A 86 -8.87 -23.29 -3.60
CA ARG A 86 -9.25 -24.39 -4.49
C ARG A 86 -9.87 -25.51 -3.67
N TRP A 87 -11.15 -25.75 -3.89
CA TRP A 87 -11.85 -26.91 -3.35
C TRP A 87 -11.76 -28.09 -4.32
N THR A 88 -11.31 -29.24 -3.82
CA THR A 88 -11.23 -30.49 -4.58
C THR A 88 -12.06 -31.57 -3.91
N TRP A 89 -12.97 -32.22 -4.64
CA TRP A 89 -13.89 -33.21 -4.07
C TRP A 89 -13.20 -34.55 -3.85
N GLY A 90 -13.03 -34.93 -2.59
CA GLY A 90 -12.57 -36.26 -2.14
C GLY A 90 -13.67 -37.31 -2.10
N SER A 91 -14.94 -36.89 -2.12
CA SER A 91 -16.11 -37.75 -2.30
C SER A 91 -17.23 -37.04 -3.04
N SER A 92 -18.20 -37.79 -3.55
CA SER A 92 -19.37 -37.25 -4.26
C SER A 92 -20.47 -36.77 -3.30
N GLY A 93 -21.36 -35.91 -3.79
CA GLY A 93 -22.57 -35.51 -3.07
C GLY A 93 -22.41 -34.27 -2.19
N HIS A 94 -21.39 -33.47 -2.42
CA HIS A 94 -21.10 -32.26 -1.63
C HIS A 94 -21.17 -30.99 -2.48
N SER A 95 -21.33 -29.85 -1.83
CA SER A 95 -21.21 -28.51 -2.43
C SER A 95 -20.35 -27.60 -1.57
N VAL A 96 -19.93 -26.48 -2.17
CA VAL A 96 -19.38 -25.32 -1.47
C VAL A 96 -20.35 -24.17 -1.70
N THR A 97 -20.94 -23.65 -0.63
CA THR A 97 -21.90 -22.55 -0.69
C THR A 97 -21.58 -21.54 0.40
N SER A 98 -21.32 -20.29 0.05
CA SER A 98 -21.06 -19.24 1.03
C SER A 98 -22.31 -18.90 1.86
N GLY A 99 -22.09 -18.54 3.12
CA GLY A 99 -23.10 -18.08 4.04
C GLY A 99 -23.10 -18.81 5.38
N ASN A 100 -24.06 -18.45 6.23
CA ASN A 100 -24.33 -19.15 7.47
C ASN A 100 -24.82 -20.58 7.20
N PRO A 101 -24.69 -21.52 8.15
CA PRO A 101 -25.12 -22.89 7.94
C PRO A 101 -26.56 -22.98 7.40
N CYS A 102 -26.71 -23.68 6.27
CA CYS A 102 -27.96 -23.86 5.54
C CYS A 102 -28.63 -22.59 4.99
N THR A 103 -27.94 -21.45 5.00
CA THR A 103 -28.46 -20.17 4.51
C THR A 103 -27.43 -19.51 3.60
N ALA A 104 -27.65 -19.65 2.28
CA ALA A 104 -26.74 -19.07 1.29
C ALA A 104 -26.80 -17.54 1.31
N ASP A 105 -25.65 -16.89 1.22
CA ASP A 105 -25.54 -15.43 1.09
C ASP A 105 -25.11 -14.95 -0.30
N GLY A 106 -24.76 -15.89 -1.18
CA GLY A 106 -24.47 -15.64 -2.60
C GLY A 106 -23.13 -14.96 -2.88
N GLN A 107 -22.21 -14.94 -1.91
CA GLN A 107 -20.87 -14.39 -2.11
C GLN A 107 -19.99 -15.26 -3.02
N PHE A 108 -20.05 -16.58 -2.86
CA PHE A 108 -19.36 -17.55 -3.71
C PHE A 108 -20.01 -18.94 -3.62
N CYS A 109 -19.91 -19.75 -4.67
CA CYS A 109 -20.41 -21.12 -4.63
C CYS A 109 -19.92 -22.00 -5.79
N SER A 110 -19.75 -23.29 -5.51
CA SER A 110 -19.48 -24.28 -6.54
C SER A 110 -20.66 -24.45 -7.50
N PRO A 111 -20.42 -24.68 -8.81
CA PRO A 111 -19.09 -24.86 -9.41
C PRO A 111 -18.47 -23.56 -9.98
N ASN A 112 -19.18 -22.42 -9.93
CA ASN A 112 -18.84 -21.27 -10.79
C ASN A 112 -19.39 -19.91 -10.32
N ASP A 113 -19.68 -19.73 -9.03
CA ASP A 113 -20.20 -18.49 -8.43
C ASP A 113 -21.58 -18.06 -8.96
N MET A 114 -22.36 -18.99 -9.49
CA MET A 114 -23.70 -18.72 -10.01
C MET A 114 -24.76 -19.58 -9.34
N ASN A 115 -25.95 -19.00 -9.17
CA ASN A 115 -27.15 -19.68 -8.67
C ASN A 115 -26.93 -20.38 -7.31
N CYS A 116 -26.22 -19.74 -6.37
CA CYS A 116 -25.80 -20.36 -5.12
C CYS A 116 -26.94 -20.95 -4.27
N SER A 117 -28.15 -20.40 -4.38
CA SER A 117 -29.35 -20.94 -3.72
C SER A 117 -29.71 -22.36 -4.15
N ALA A 118 -29.24 -22.81 -5.32
CA ALA A 118 -29.45 -24.18 -5.80
C ALA A 118 -28.61 -25.22 -5.03
N GLY A 119 -27.50 -24.80 -4.40
CA GLY A 119 -26.64 -25.70 -3.62
C GLY A 119 -26.10 -26.89 -4.42
N THR A 120 -25.80 -26.68 -5.71
CA THR A 120 -25.45 -27.72 -6.69
C THR A 120 -24.39 -28.70 -6.17
N LEU A 121 -24.76 -29.97 -6.06
CA LEU A 121 -23.85 -31.03 -5.60
C LEU A 121 -22.93 -31.48 -6.73
N SER A 122 -21.65 -31.64 -6.39
CA SER A 122 -20.62 -32.14 -7.29
C SER A 122 -20.12 -33.52 -6.87
N ASN A 123 -19.49 -34.21 -7.82
CA ASN A 123 -18.97 -35.57 -7.63
C ASN A 123 -17.46 -35.56 -7.33
N ILE A 124 -16.94 -36.69 -6.86
CA ILE A 124 -15.50 -36.89 -6.63
C ILE A 124 -14.67 -36.44 -7.84
N GLY A 125 -13.56 -35.76 -7.59
CA GLY A 125 -12.66 -35.22 -8.61
C GLY A 125 -13.10 -33.88 -9.21
N ALA A 126 -14.28 -33.35 -8.85
CA ALA A 126 -14.63 -31.97 -9.17
C ALA A 126 -13.66 -30.99 -8.50
N VAL A 127 -13.47 -29.85 -9.16
CA VAL A 127 -12.63 -28.73 -8.68
C VAL A 127 -13.42 -27.43 -8.83
N TYR A 128 -13.33 -26.58 -7.82
CA TYR A 128 -13.89 -25.24 -7.81
C TYR A 128 -12.89 -24.28 -7.18
N GLU A 129 -12.69 -23.12 -7.77
CA GLU A 129 -11.74 -22.11 -7.31
C GLU A 129 -12.46 -20.77 -7.11
N HIS A 130 -12.08 -20.03 -6.06
CA HIS A 130 -12.57 -18.68 -5.82
C HIS A 130 -11.45 -17.80 -5.25
N THR A 131 -11.28 -16.61 -5.83
CA THR A 131 -10.28 -15.62 -5.39
C THR A 131 -10.93 -14.59 -4.47
N PHE A 132 -10.37 -14.44 -3.27
CA PHE A 132 -10.89 -13.52 -2.26
C PHE A 132 -10.21 -12.16 -2.36
N THR A 133 -10.94 -11.14 -2.79
CA THR A 133 -10.39 -9.78 -3.00
C THR A 133 -10.67 -8.81 -1.86
N GLN A 134 -11.35 -9.25 -0.80
CA GLN A 134 -11.70 -8.42 0.35
C GLN A 134 -11.34 -9.15 1.65
N ALA A 135 -10.77 -8.40 2.59
CA ALA A 135 -10.44 -8.93 3.90
C ALA A 135 -11.73 -9.18 4.70
N GLY A 136 -11.74 -10.22 5.52
CA GLY A 136 -12.89 -10.60 6.32
C GLY A 136 -12.94 -12.10 6.61
N THR A 137 -13.94 -12.50 7.38
CA THR A 137 -14.24 -13.91 7.65
C THR A 137 -15.43 -14.34 6.81
N TYR A 138 -15.24 -15.40 6.04
CA TYR A 138 -16.22 -15.95 5.12
C TYR A 138 -16.62 -17.35 5.57
N SER A 139 -17.84 -17.48 6.08
CA SER A 139 -18.44 -18.78 6.37
C SER A 139 -18.95 -19.42 5.08
N TYR A 140 -18.87 -20.75 5.01
CA TYR A 140 -19.47 -21.54 3.95
C TYR A 140 -19.90 -22.91 4.45
N PHE A 141 -20.72 -23.59 3.66
CA PHE A 141 -21.31 -24.88 4.02
C PHE A 141 -21.57 -25.76 2.80
N CYS A 142 -21.79 -27.05 3.06
CA CYS A 142 -22.33 -27.97 2.06
C CYS A 142 -23.86 -27.99 2.15
N ALA A 143 -24.56 -27.67 1.07
CA ALA A 143 -26.01 -27.48 1.07
C ALA A 143 -26.81 -28.71 1.53
N SER A 144 -26.38 -29.93 1.15
CA SER A 144 -27.02 -31.19 1.57
C SER A 144 -26.66 -31.63 3.00
N HIS A 145 -25.55 -31.13 3.54
CA HIS A 145 -24.94 -31.66 4.77
C HIS A 145 -24.77 -30.62 5.88
N CYS A 146 -25.26 -29.39 5.67
CA CYS A 146 -25.16 -28.30 6.65
C CYS A 146 -25.90 -28.62 7.97
N GLY A 147 -27.01 -29.36 7.91
CA GLY A 147 -27.74 -29.83 9.10
C GLY A 147 -26.96 -30.86 9.92
N PHE A 148 -25.93 -31.47 9.33
CA PHE A 148 -24.98 -32.36 10.01
C PHE A 148 -23.68 -31.64 10.42
N GLY A 149 -23.61 -30.31 10.25
CA GLY A 149 -22.46 -29.51 10.64
C GLY A 149 -21.34 -29.45 9.61
N MET A 150 -21.58 -29.81 8.35
CA MET A 150 -20.57 -29.66 7.28
C MET A 150 -20.44 -28.19 6.87
N THR A 151 -19.62 -27.47 7.62
CA THR A 151 -19.34 -26.04 7.51
C THR A 151 -17.84 -25.80 7.42
N GLY A 152 -17.43 -24.70 6.83
CA GLY A 152 -16.05 -24.23 6.86
C GLY A 152 -15.96 -22.71 6.95
N THR A 153 -14.75 -22.24 7.23
CA THR A 153 -14.44 -20.82 7.40
C THR A 153 -13.16 -20.46 6.65
N ILE A 154 -13.22 -19.40 5.84
CA ILE A 154 -12.06 -18.75 5.24
C ILE A 154 -11.83 -17.42 5.95
N ASN A 155 -10.66 -17.23 6.56
CA ASN A 155 -10.24 -15.95 7.12
C ASN A 155 -9.30 -15.27 6.11
N VAL A 156 -9.67 -14.07 5.65
CA VAL A 156 -8.91 -13.30 4.67
C VAL A 156 -8.30 -12.09 5.37
N ALA A 157 -6.99 -12.11 5.56
CA ALA A 157 -6.23 -11.03 6.18
C ALA A 157 -5.97 -9.90 5.18
N SER A 158 -6.01 -8.66 5.66
CA SER A 158 -5.47 -7.51 4.92
C SER A 158 -3.95 -7.50 5.03
N ALA A 159 -3.27 -7.07 3.95
CA ALA A 159 -1.86 -6.77 4.01
C ALA A 159 -1.54 -5.72 5.10
N PRO A 160 -0.59 -5.98 6.02
CA PRO A 160 -0.12 -4.99 6.97
C PRO A 160 0.46 -3.80 6.22
N MET A 161 -0.03 -2.60 6.54
CA MET A 161 0.48 -1.35 5.99
C MET A 161 1.07 -0.49 7.11
N ALA A 162 2.17 0.18 6.81
CA ALA A 162 2.68 1.23 7.68
C ALA A 162 1.62 2.34 7.84
N GLN A 163 1.47 2.84 9.06
CA GLN A 163 0.55 3.93 9.42
C GLN A 163 1.27 5.25 9.61
N SER A 164 2.52 5.20 10.08
CA SER A 164 3.41 6.35 10.14
C SER A 164 4.85 5.87 10.10
N ALA A 165 5.75 6.74 9.65
CA ALA A 165 7.17 6.51 9.75
C ALA A 165 7.92 7.77 10.15
N PHE A 166 9.08 7.58 10.78
CA PHE A 166 9.93 8.64 11.26
C PHE A 166 11.40 8.30 11.06
N SER A 167 12.22 9.32 10.80
CA SER A 167 13.65 9.25 11.02
C SER A 167 13.98 9.80 12.40
N ARG A 168 14.48 8.94 13.27
CA ARG A 168 14.76 9.20 14.68
C ARG A 168 16.25 9.45 14.89
N LYS A 169 16.57 10.48 15.68
CA LYS A 169 17.95 10.73 16.13
C LYS A 169 17.96 11.28 17.57
N VAL A 170 19.01 10.94 18.29
CA VAL A 170 19.29 11.48 19.64
C VAL A 170 20.17 12.71 19.52
N HIS A 171 19.77 13.80 20.15
CA HIS A 171 20.43 15.09 20.17
C HIS A 171 21.16 15.29 21.50
N GLY A 172 22.22 14.51 21.72
CA GLY A 172 22.96 14.51 22.99
C GLY A 172 22.05 14.49 24.22
N GLY A 173 22.24 15.47 25.12
CA GLY A 173 21.42 15.63 26.33
C GLY A 173 20.03 16.23 26.11
N ALA A 174 19.72 16.75 24.92
CA ALA A 174 18.41 17.35 24.62
C ALA A 174 17.31 16.30 24.39
N GLY A 175 17.68 15.04 24.14
CA GLY A 175 16.75 13.92 24.00
C GLY A 175 16.61 13.41 22.57
N THR A 176 15.52 12.71 22.31
CA THR A 176 15.26 12.04 21.02
C THR A 176 14.23 12.82 20.22
N PHE A 177 14.50 13.03 18.94
CA PHE A 177 13.61 13.76 18.05
C PHE A 177 13.38 13.03 16.73
N ASP A 178 12.15 13.10 16.26
CA ASP A 178 11.64 12.38 15.11
C ASP A 178 11.32 13.35 13.96
N VAL A 179 11.93 13.10 12.81
CA VAL A 179 11.56 13.71 11.53
C VAL A 179 10.46 12.86 10.89
N PRO A 180 9.26 13.40 10.63
CA PRO A 180 8.21 12.65 9.93
C PRO A 180 8.63 12.23 8.52
N LEU A 181 8.31 10.99 8.16
CA LEU A 181 8.48 10.42 6.83
C LEU A 181 7.08 10.09 6.27
N PRO A 182 6.45 11.02 5.53
CA PRO A 182 5.15 10.78 4.92
C PRO A 182 5.16 9.52 4.05
N LEU A 183 4.13 8.69 4.21
CA LEU A 183 3.97 7.44 3.45
C LEU A 183 3.33 7.67 2.07
N THR A 184 2.84 8.88 1.82
CA THR A 184 2.25 9.32 0.54
C THR A 184 2.71 10.73 0.21
N GLY A 185 2.68 11.08 -1.08
CA GLY A 185 3.14 12.39 -1.54
C GLY A 185 4.66 12.53 -1.51
N ASN A 186 5.14 13.72 -1.15
CA ASN A 186 6.58 14.01 -1.10
C ASN A 186 7.24 13.30 0.08
N VAL A 187 8.46 12.80 -0.12
CA VAL A 187 9.26 12.18 0.93
C VAL A 187 9.61 13.20 2.03
N GLY A 188 9.68 12.72 3.27
CA GLY A 188 10.21 13.50 4.38
C GLY A 188 11.71 13.67 4.26
N VAL A 189 12.22 14.85 4.62
CA VAL A 189 13.66 15.17 4.53
C VAL A 189 14.32 15.07 5.90
N GLU A 190 15.20 14.10 6.07
CA GLU A 190 16.13 14.00 7.17
C GLU A 190 17.31 14.96 6.92
N CYS A 191 17.34 16.04 7.69
CA CYS A 191 18.28 17.15 7.52
C CYS A 191 19.52 17.03 8.39
N ARG A 192 19.56 16.08 9.33
CA ARG A 192 20.66 15.93 10.29
C ARG A 192 21.77 15.08 9.69
N THR A 193 23.01 15.35 10.10
CA THR A 193 24.19 14.67 9.59
C THR A 193 24.15 13.15 9.81
N GLY A 194 24.70 12.40 8.86
CA GLY A 194 24.85 10.94 8.91
C GLY A 194 26.22 10.49 9.43
N PRO A 195 26.64 9.24 9.17
CA PRO A 195 26.07 8.28 8.20
C PRO A 195 25.05 7.29 8.79
N THR A 196 24.79 7.36 10.10
CA THR A 196 23.90 6.44 10.80
C THR A 196 22.54 7.07 11.07
N TYR A 197 21.47 6.32 10.82
CA TYR A 197 20.10 6.77 10.98
C TYR A 197 19.24 5.66 11.60
N GLN A 198 18.14 6.03 12.23
CA GLN A 198 17.16 5.07 12.75
C GLN A 198 15.79 5.38 12.16
N MET A 199 15.22 4.43 11.44
CA MET A 199 13.86 4.54 10.91
C MET A 199 12.89 3.84 11.85
N ILE A 200 11.83 4.54 12.25
CA ILE A 200 10.73 4.02 13.06
C ILE A 200 9.52 3.86 12.17
N ILE A 201 8.94 2.67 12.11
CA ILE A 201 7.80 2.35 11.25
C ILE A 201 6.71 1.79 12.15
N ASN A 202 5.56 2.47 12.21
CA ASN A 202 4.44 2.06 13.05
C ASN A 202 3.34 1.42 12.21
N PHE A 203 2.68 0.41 12.77
CA PHE A 203 1.56 -0.32 12.23
C PHE A 203 0.33 -0.15 13.14
N ALA A 204 -0.85 -0.47 12.62
CA ALA A 204 -2.08 -0.43 13.42
C ALA A 204 -2.18 -1.58 14.44
N SER A 205 -1.47 -2.68 14.20
CA SER A 205 -1.45 -3.88 15.03
C SER A 205 -0.05 -4.47 15.06
N SER A 206 0.20 -5.40 15.97
CA SER A 206 1.49 -6.08 16.02
C SER A 206 1.79 -6.80 14.72
N VAL A 207 3.03 -6.67 14.24
CA VAL A 207 3.50 -7.36 13.04
C VAL A 207 4.78 -8.15 13.33
N THR A 208 5.02 -9.16 12.52
CA THR A 208 6.33 -9.80 12.38
C THR A 208 6.88 -9.49 10.99
N VAL A 209 8.20 -9.32 10.92
CA VAL A 209 8.95 -8.97 9.72
C VAL A 209 10.01 -10.03 9.50
N GLY A 210 10.08 -10.55 8.27
CA GLY A 210 11.09 -11.55 7.89
C GLY A 210 12.49 -10.95 7.77
N SER A 211 12.62 -9.82 7.09
CA SER A 211 13.88 -9.07 7.00
C SER A 211 13.64 -7.60 6.69
N ALA A 212 14.64 -6.74 6.92
CA ALA A 212 14.62 -5.34 6.47
C ALA A 212 15.86 -5.08 5.59
N MET A 213 15.69 -4.40 4.46
CA MET A 213 16.79 -4.06 3.56
C MET A 213 16.60 -2.73 2.85
N VAL A 214 17.70 -2.11 2.44
CA VAL A 214 17.69 -0.97 1.51
C VAL A 214 17.40 -1.51 0.11
N THR A 215 16.31 -1.04 -0.50
CA THR A 215 15.86 -1.47 -1.83
C THR A 215 16.05 -0.38 -2.89
N SER A 216 16.30 0.86 -2.48
CA SER A 216 16.68 1.98 -3.35
C SER A 216 17.56 2.97 -2.59
N GLY A 217 18.49 3.61 -3.28
CA GLY A 217 19.48 4.52 -2.69
C GLY A 217 20.72 3.80 -2.13
N THR A 218 21.57 4.59 -1.46
CA THR A 218 22.85 4.15 -0.90
C THR A 218 22.77 4.16 0.62
N GLY A 219 22.96 2.99 1.22
CA GLY A 219 22.97 2.78 2.65
C GLY A 219 22.90 1.29 2.96
N HIS A 220 22.93 0.95 4.24
CA HIS A 220 22.85 -0.44 4.66
C HIS A 220 22.00 -0.58 5.93
N VAL A 221 21.14 -1.60 5.96
CA VAL A 221 20.42 -1.99 7.18
C VAL A 221 21.36 -2.82 8.05
N THR A 222 21.78 -2.26 9.18
CA THR A 222 22.65 -2.95 10.15
C THR A 222 21.88 -3.98 10.98
N ASN A 223 20.68 -3.62 11.41
CA ASN A 223 19.74 -4.51 12.09
C ASN A 223 18.33 -3.89 12.11
N PHE A 224 17.34 -4.68 12.49
CA PHE A 224 16.01 -4.22 12.84
C PHE A 224 15.50 -4.93 14.10
N SER A 225 14.51 -4.33 14.77
CA SER A 225 13.89 -4.88 15.98
C SER A 225 12.41 -4.50 16.06
N GLY A 226 11.69 -5.11 17.01
CA GLY A 226 10.26 -4.82 17.23
C GLY A 226 9.28 -5.87 16.72
N ASN A 227 9.76 -7.06 16.30
CA ASN A 227 8.89 -8.17 15.93
C ASN A 227 7.89 -8.53 17.05
N GLY A 228 6.63 -8.77 16.66
CA GLY A 228 5.52 -9.02 17.59
C GLY A 228 4.94 -7.74 18.21
N THR A 229 5.37 -6.57 17.76
CA THR A 229 4.91 -5.26 18.25
C THR A 229 4.39 -4.41 17.09
N PRO A 230 3.61 -3.34 17.35
CA PRO A 230 3.16 -2.43 16.29
C PRO A 230 4.23 -1.43 15.85
N GLN A 231 5.46 -1.49 16.36
CA GLN A 231 6.55 -0.58 16.00
C GLN A 231 7.80 -1.36 15.60
N ILE A 232 8.24 -1.18 14.37
CA ILE A 232 9.49 -1.71 13.87
C ILE A 232 10.54 -0.60 13.85
N THR A 233 11.70 -0.88 14.42
CA THR A 233 12.87 0.00 14.38
C THR A 233 13.89 -0.58 13.43
N VAL A 234 14.35 0.20 12.46
CA VAL A 234 15.41 -0.19 11.51
C VAL A 234 16.61 0.73 11.69
N ASN A 235 17.78 0.15 11.96
CA ASN A 235 19.02 0.90 12.11
C ASN A 235 19.81 0.86 10.81
N LEU A 236 20.20 2.03 10.33
CA LEU A 236 20.92 2.23 9.07
C LEU A 236 22.34 2.74 9.34
N ASP A 237 23.29 2.31 8.51
CA ASP A 237 24.61 2.94 8.38
C ASP A 237 24.93 3.23 6.91
N SER A 238 26.10 3.84 6.68
CA SER A 238 26.64 4.09 5.34
C SER A 238 25.69 4.87 4.41
N VAL A 239 24.75 5.62 4.98
CA VAL A 239 23.76 6.41 4.24
C VAL A 239 24.44 7.68 3.75
N THR A 240 24.46 7.90 2.44
CA THR A 240 25.02 9.10 1.82
C THR A 240 24.08 10.29 1.92
N ASP A 241 24.61 11.49 1.77
CA ASP A 241 23.81 12.70 1.58
C ASP A 241 23.28 12.80 0.14
N VAL A 242 22.36 13.74 -0.10
CA VAL A 242 21.82 14.11 -1.42
C VAL A 242 21.19 12.91 -2.15
N GLN A 243 20.25 12.24 -1.47
CA GLN A 243 19.60 11.07 -2.05
C GLN A 243 18.19 10.82 -1.52
N ARG A 244 17.46 9.95 -2.20
CA ARG A 244 16.31 9.26 -1.64
C ARG A 244 16.69 7.81 -1.39
N ILE A 245 16.51 7.38 -0.15
CA ILE A 245 16.72 6.00 0.27
C ILE A 245 15.37 5.37 0.60
N THR A 246 15.15 4.14 0.14
CA THR A 246 13.97 3.34 0.47
C THR A 246 14.41 2.10 1.23
N VAL A 247 13.83 1.92 2.42
CA VAL A 247 13.96 0.71 3.22
C VAL A 247 12.68 -0.08 3.05
N THR A 248 12.79 -1.35 2.69
CA THR A 248 11.64 -2.26 2.62
C THR A 248 11.72 -3.28 3.75
N LEU A 249 10.66 -3.35 4.54
CA LEU A 249 10.39 -4.49 5.42
C LEU A 249 9.81 -5.61 4.56
N MET A 250 10.51 -6.73 4.48
CA MET A 250 10.13 -7.88 3.66
C MET A 250 9.31 -8.88 4.48
N ASN A 251 8.34 -9.51 3.82
CA ASN A 251 7.54 -10.59 4.41
C ASN A 251 6.87 -10.16 5.73
N VAL A 252 6.22 -9.00 5.74
CA VAL A 252 5.48 -8.50 6.89
C VAL A 252 4.17 -9.28 7.03
N THR A 253 3.87 -9.75 8.24
CA THR A 253 2.58 -10.37 8.60
C THR A 253 2.08 -9.90 9.95
N ASP A 254 0.76 -9.85 10.13
CA ASP A 254 0.11 -9.61 11.42
C ASP A 254 -0.21 -10.93 12.16
N GLY A 255 0.23 -12.06 11.62
CA GLY A 255 -0.02 -13.40 12.18
C GLY A 255 -1.45 -13.91 11.97
N THR A 256 -2.27 -13.22 11.18
CA THR A 256 -3.66 -13.63 10.90
C THR A 256 -3.80 -14.42 9.60
N SER A 257 -2.74 -14.49 8.78
CA SER A 257 -2.65 -15.28 7.55
C SER A 257 -1.59 -16.38 7.69
N ASP A 258 -1.78 -17.51 7.00
CA ASP A 258 -0.83 -18.62 7.02
C ASP A 258 0.44 -18.33 6.17
N VAL A 259 0.52 -17.16 5.51
CA VAL A 259 1.58 -16.76 4.59
C VAL A 259 1.94 -15.27 4.80
N PRO A 260 3.22 -14.85 4.63
CA PRO A 260 3.59 -13.44 4.68
C PRO A 260 2.84 -12.60 3.65
N VAL A 261 2.26 -11.49 4.09
CA VAL A 261 1.18 -10.82 3.36
C VAL A 261 1.66 -9.63 2.53
N ALA A 262 2.78 -8.99 2.89
CA ALA A 262 3.26 -7.81 2.16
C ALA A 262 4.72 -7.46 2.40
N ASP A 263 5.31 -6.80 1.40
CA ASP A 263 6.51 -5.98 1.57
C ASP A 263 6.10 -4.53 1.81
N VAL A 264 6.71 -3.87 2.80
CA VAL A 264 6.34 -2.51 3.24
C VAL A 264 7.51 -1.55 2.99
N PRO A 265 7.49 -0.78 1.89
CA PRO A 265 8.52 0.22 1.60
C PRO A 265 8.27 1.52 2.36
N VAL A 266 9.33 2.09 2.93
CA VAL A 266 9.34 3.42 3.55
C VAL A 266 10.53 4.20 3.00
N SER A 267 10.25 5.41 2.50
CA SER A 267 11.25 6.26 1.87
C SER A 267 11.63 7.47 2.74
N MET A 268 12.89 7.85 2.67
CA MET A 268 13.46 9.02 3.33
C MET A 268 14.31 9.80 2.33
N GLY A 269 14.08 11.10 2.23
CA GLY A 269 15.04 12.01 1.61
C GLY A 269 16.15 12.30 2.62
N VAL A 270 17.40 12.19 2.22
CA VAL A 270 18.56 12.58 3.03
C VAL A 270 19.18 13.77 2.35
N LEU A 271 19.09 14.92 3.03
CA LEU A 271 19.62 16.18 2.53
C LEU A 271 20.08 17.01 3.73
N VAL A 272 21.36 16.87 4.08
CA VAL A 272 21.95 17.54 5.23
C VAL A 272 21.80 19.06 5.10
N GLY A 273 21.30 19.67 6.16
CA GLY A 273 21.09 21.12 6.23
C GLY A 273 19.78 21.65 5.64
N ASP A 274 18.91 20.83 5.04
CA ASP A 274 17.55 21.25 4.64
C ASP A 274 16.60 21.29 5.85
N VAL A 275 16.84 22.25 6.76
CA VAL A 275 16.19 22.31 8.07
C VAL A 275 14.70 22.63 7.99
N ASN A 276 14.23 23.19 6.87
CA ASN A 276 12.80 23.40 6.63
C ASN A 276 12.12 22.29 5.81
N GLY A 277 12.89 21.30 5.32
CA GLY A 277 12.36 20.17 4.53
C GLY A 277 11.81 20.57 3.16
N SER A 278 12.36 21.64 2.56
CA SER A 278 11.92 22.17 1.26
C SER A 278 12.46 21.40 0.06
N THR A 279 13.27 20.36 0.30
CA THR A 279 13.98 19.53 -0.67
C THR A 279 15.18 20.21 -1.34
N GLY A 280 15.61 21.37 -0.83
CA GLY A 280 16.80 22.09 -1.31
C GLY A 280 17.41 22.99 -0.24
N VAL A 281 18.73 22.89 -0.05
CA VAL A 281 19.46 23.67 0.95
C VAL A 281 19.79 25.05 0.38
N ASN A 282 19.30 26.11 1.03
CA ASN A 282 19.47 27.46 0.55
C ASN A 282 19.67 28.48 1.68
N SER A 283 19.66 29.78 1.34
CA SER A 283 19.87 30.85 2.32
C SER A 283 18.80 30.90 3.42
N THR A 284 17.61 30.36 3.16
CA THR A 284 16.53 30.25 4.16
C THR A 284 16.94 29.31 5.26
N ASP A 285 17.50 28.13 4.93
CA ASP A 285 17.98 27.16 5.92
C ASP A 285 19.08 27.76 6.78
N VAL A 286 20.05 28.42 6.13
CA VAL A 286 21.12 29.14 6.83
C VAL A 286 20.56 30.18 7.80
N ALA A 287 19.51 30.92 7.41
CA ALA A 287 18.89 31.94 8.24
C ALA A 287 18.11 31.33 9.43
N LEU A 288 17.39 30.24 9.19
CA LEU A 288 16.65 29.50 10.23
C LEU A 288 17.62 28.96 11.29
N THR A 289 18.66 28.25 10.88
CA THR A 289 19.67 27.71 11.81
C THR A 289 20.37 28.82 12.59
N LYS A 290 20.75 29.92 11.93
CA LYS A 290 21.35 31.09 12.61
C LYS A 290 20.42 31.69 13.66
N SER A 291 19.13 31.77 13.39
CA SER A 291 18.15 32.35 14.32
C SER A 291 18.03 31.56 15.62
N GLN A 292 18.41 30.28 15.61
CA GLN A 292 18.31 29.37 16.74
C GLN A 292 19.64 29.17 17.50
N VAL A 293 20.75 29.81 17.06
CA VAL A 293 22.04 29.68 17.74
C VAL A 293 21.95 30.13 19.20
N GLY A 294 22.41 29.29 20.10
CA GLY A 294 22.37 29.51 21.55
C GLY A 294 21.02 29.23 22.21
N GLN A 295 19.99 28.88 21.44
CA GLN A 295 18.71 28.44 21.99
C GLN A 295 18.79 26.98 22.42
N THR A 296 17.98 26.62 23.44
CA THR A 296 17.78 25.23 23.83
C THR A 296 17.11 24.45 22.70
N VAL A 297 17.55 23.22 22.49
CA VAL A 297 16.93 22.29 21.54
C VAL A 297 15.59 21.80 22.07
N THR A 298 14.56 21.86 21.24
CA THR A 298 13.16 21.53 21.53
C THR A 298 12.49 20.91 20.30
N ASN A 299 11.24 20.45 20.44
CA ASN A 299 10.45 19.94 19.31
C ASN A 299 10.25 20.95 18.16
N SER A 300 10.38 22.26 18.42
CA SER A 300 10.19 23.28 17.39
C SER A 300 11.46 23.65 16.62
N ASN A 301 12.65 23.29 17.12
CA ASN A 301 13.93 23.71 16.54
C ASN A 301 15.02 22.63 16.51
N PHE A 302 14.67 21.36 16.76
CA PHE A 302 15.66 20.28 16.72
C PHE A 302 16.27 20.06 15.34
N ARG A 303 15.58 20.48 14.27
CA ARG A 303 16.10 20.38 12.90
C ARG A 303 17.30 21.31 12.68
N GLU A 304 17.38 22.42 13.42
CA GLU A 304 18.50 23.35 13.40
C GLU A 304 19.71 22.87 14.22
N ASP A 305 19.58 21.85 15.07
CA ASP A 305 20.71 21.11 15.66
C ASP A 305 21.14 20.00 14.68
N VAL A 306 21.69 20.44 13.55
CA VAL A 306 21.97 19.61 12.37
C VAL A 306 22.97 18.50 12.68
N ASN A 307 23.94 18.75 13.56
CA ASN A 307 24.87 17.70 14.01
C ASN A 307 24.31 16.79 15.12
N ALA A 308 23.10 17.09 15.63
CA ALA A 308 22.45 16.39 16.74
C ALA A 308 23.30 16.33 18.02
N SER A 309 23.97 17.44 18.37
CA SER A 309 24.79 17.54 19.58
C SER A 309 23.99 17.78 20.85
N GLY A 310 22.75 18.24 20.73
CA GLY A 310 21.93 18.77 21.81
C GLY A 310 22.08 20.27 22.04
N THR A 311 22.86 20.96 21.20
CA THR A 311 23.05 22.42 21.26
C THR A 311 23.15 23.01 19.87
N ILE A 312 22.41 24.08 19.59
CA ILE A 312 22.46 24.77 18.29
C ILE A 312 23.56 25.83 18.33
N THR A 313 24.58 25.67 17.49
CA THR A 313 25.80 26.49 17.52
C THR A 313 26.20 27.01 16.14
N ALA A 314 27.28 27.77 16.08
CA ALA A 314 27.90 28.17 14.80
C ALA A 314 28.40 26.97 13.98
N THR A 315 28.62 25.81 14.61
CA THR A 315 28.96 24.56 13.91
C THR A 315 27.81 24.11 13.02
N ASP A 316 26.57 24.14 13.52
CA ASP A 316 25.38 23.77 12.75
C ASP A 316 25.18 24.71 11.57
N VAL A 317 25.32 26.03 11.81
CA VAL A 317 25.29 27.03 10.73
C VAL A 317 26.37 26.77 9.68
N THR A 318 27.54 26.29 10.08
CA THR A 318 28.65 26.00 9.16
C THR A 318 28.35 24.78 8.30
N ILE A 319 27.71 23.75 8.87
CA ILE A 319 27.23 22.58 8.12
C ILE A 319 26.17 23.00 7.09
N VAL A 320 25.13 23.74 7.50
CA VAL A 320 24.10 24.18 6.56
C VAL A 320 24.69 25.02 5.43
N LYS A 321 25.68 25.88 5.74
CA LYS A 321 26.37 26.70 4.72
C LYS A 321 27.20 25.88 3.75
N SER A 322 27.84 24.78 4.19
CA SER A 322 28.64 23.95 3.28
C SER A 322 27.80 23.26 2.22
N ASP A 323 26.52 23.04 2.54
CA ASP A 323 25.62 22.23 1.72
C ASP A 323 24.65 23.09 0.90
N VAL A 324 24.73 24.43 0.99
CA VAL A 324 23.93 25.34 0.16
C VAL A 324 24.11 25.02 -1.32
N GLY A 325 23.00 24.81 -2.01
CA GLY A 325 22.94 24.39 -3.41
C GLY A 325 22.73 22.88 -3.60
N HIS A 326 22.85 22.07 -2.55
CA HIS A 326 22.38 20.69 -2.59
C HIS A 326 20.85 20.66 -2.68
N ALA A 327 20.33 19.67 -3.40
CA ALA A 327 18.90 19.42 -3.54
C ALA A 327 18.65 17.92 -3.66
N LEU A 328 17.51 17.46 -3.17
CA LEU A 328 17.14 16.05 -3.36
C LEU A 328 17.04 15.74 -4.85
N PRO A 329 17.59 14.61 -5.31
CA PRO A 329 17.45 14.19 -6.70
C PRO A 329 15.96 13.99 -7.04
N PRO A 330 15.59 14.15 -8.33
CA PRO A 330 14.20 14.02 -8.79
C PRO A 330 13.60 12.63 -8.55
#